data_AF-A0A940B5A9-F1
#
_entry.id   AF-A0A940B5A9-F1
#
_cell.length_a   1.000
_cell.length_b   1.000
_cell.length_c   1.000
_cell.angle_alpha   90.00
_cell.angle_beta   90.00
_cell.angle_gamma   90.00
#
_symmetry.space_group_name_H-M   'P 1'
#
loop_
_entity.id
_entity.type
_entity.pdbx_description
1 polymer ?
#
loop_
_entity_poly.entity_id
_entity_poly.type
_entity_poly.pdbx_seq_one_letter_code
_entity_poly.pdbx_strand_id
1 'polypeptide(L)'
;MKKKITKWYMEKSDHDDVIVSCRVRLARNLSGYNFGRMLSDSDAQKLVDNVRLFKKEIEGRENKPYYSCDVSKLSPREKEVLLESHAISPDLYSKEQATGLILSEDESVSIMIN
;
A
#
# COMPACT_ATOMS: atom_id res chain seq x y z
N MET A 1 0.89 27.58 7.23
CA MET A 1 0.68 27.12 5.84
C MET A 1 1.05 25.64 5.78
N LYS A 2 0.14 24.72 5.41
CA LYS A 2 0.49 23.30 5.24
C LYS A 2 1.42 23.18 4.03
N LYS A 3 2.62 22.62 4.21
CA LYS A 3 3.59 22.39 3.13
C LYS A 3 2.96 21.40 2.15
N LYS A 4 2.76 21.79 0.89
CA LYS A 4 2.23 20.90 -0.15
C LYS A 4 3.28 19.82 -0.40
N ILE A 5 2.95 18.57 -0.09
CA ILE A 5 3.83 17.43 -0.37
C ILE A 5 3.75 17.14 -1.87
N THR A 6 4.91 17.09 -2.52
CA THR A 6 5.05 16.74 -3.93
C THR A 6 4.87 15.23 -4.07
N LYS A 7 4.07 14.80 -5.05
CA LYS A 7 3.92 13.37 -5.37
C LYS A 7 5.16 12.88 -6.11
N TRP A 8 5.54 11.62 -5.92
CA TRP A 8 6.78 11.05 -6.51
C TRP A 8 6.84 11.20 -8.03
N TYR A 9 5.71 11.02 -8.72
CA TYR A 9 5.62 11.11 -10.19
C TYR A 9 5.68 12.55 -10.72
N MET A 10 5.74 13.55 -9.83
CA MET A 10 5.96 14.96 -10.20
C MET A 10 7.41 15.41 -9.97
N GLU A 11 8.24 14.56 -9.36
CA GLU A 11 9.66 14.83 -9.21
C GLU A 11 10.36 14.75 -10.56
N LYS A 12 11.31 15.66 -10.80
CA LYS A 12 12.07 15.71 -12.05
C LYS A 12 13.40 15.00 -11.89
N SER A 13 13.79 14.21 -12.88
CA SER A 13 15.11 13.60 -13.01
C SER A 13 15.76 13.92 -14.34
N ASP A 14 17.08 13.74 -14.42
CA ASP A 14 17.84 13.98 -15.64
C ASP A 14 17.52 12.97 -16.77
N HIS A 15 16.69 11.95 -16.51
CA HIS A 15 16.37 10.85 -17.43
C HIS A 15 14.86 10.68 -17.67
N ASP A 16 14.06 11.72 -17.36
CA ASP A 16 12.59 11.71 -17.51
C ASP A 16 12.13 11.56 -18.97
N ASP A 17 13.02 11.78 -19.94
CA ASP A 17 12.75 11.62 -21.37
C ASP A 17 12.68 10.15 -21.83
N VAL A 18 13.27 9.24 -21.06
CA VAL A 18 13.32 7.80 -21.36
C VAL A 18 12.69 6.95 -20.27
N ILE A 19 12.93 7.27 -18.99
CA ILE A 19 12.53 6.44 -17.85
C ILE A 19 11.25 7.00 -17.24
N VAL A 20 10.17 6.24 -17.31
CA VAL A 20 8.87 6.63 -16.73
C VAL A 20 8.86 6.46 -15.20
N SER A 21 9.38 5.34 -14.68
CA SER A 21 9.47 5.09 -13.24
C SER A 21 10.42 3.94 -12.93
N CYS A 22 10.91 3.89 -11.69
CA CYS A 22 11.63 2.73 -11.13
C CYS A 22 10.89 2.22 -9.89
N ARG A 23 10.71 0.90 -9.78
CA ARG A 23 9.95 0.29 -8.68
C ARG A 23 10.67 -0.94 -8.13
N VAL A 24 10.86 -0.95 -6.81
CA VAL A 24 11.37 -2.10 -6.06
C VAL A 24 10.25 -2.70 -5.23
N ARG A 25 10.11 -4.03 -5.21
CA ARG A 25 9.11 -4.75 -4.41
C ARG A 25 9.78 -5.81 -3.55
N LEU A 26 9.45 -5.84 -2.26
CA LEU A 26 9.90 -6.85 -1.32
C LEU A 26 8.70 -7.65 -0.80
N ALA A 27 8.63 -8.93 -1.14
CA ALA A 27 7.57 -9.82 -0.65
C ALA A 27 8.00 -10.50 0.65
N ARG A 28 7.15 -10.47 1.69
CA ARG A 28 7.37 -11.11 2.99
C ARG A 28 6.07 -11.72 3.50
N ASN A 29 6.19 -12.76 4.32
CA ASN A 29 5.08 -13.43 5.00
C ASN A 29 5.32 -13.38 6.51
N LEU A 30 4.24 -13.29 7.29
CA LEU A 30 4.33 -13.25 8.76
C LEU A 30 4.13 -14.64 9.35
N SER A 31 4.98 -15.00 10.30
CA SER A 31 4.83 -16.24 11.08
C SER A 31 3.49 -16.25 11.81
N GLY A 32 2.85 -17.42 11.88
CA GLY A 32 1.55 -17.60 12.55
C GLY A 32 0.33 -17.39 11.64
N TYR A 33 0.53 -17.07 10.37
CA TYR A 33 -0.52 -16.98 9.36
C TYR A 33 -0.30 -17.99 8.24
N ASN A 34 -1.39 -18.59 7.75
CA ASN A 34 -1.35 -19.43 6.57
C ASN A 34 -1.15 -18.59 5.30
N PHE A 35 -0.64 -19.23 4.25
CA PHE A 35 -0.44 -18.58 2.96
C PHE A 35 -1.73 -18.54 2.13
N GLY A 36 -1.95 -17.41 1.46
CA GLY A 36 -2.88 -17.27 0.34
C GLY A 36 -4.25 -17.90 0.62
N ARG A 37 -4.63 -18.91 -0.19
CA ARG A 37 -5.95 -19.57 -0.10
C ARG A 37 -6.21 -20.32 1.21
N MET A 38 -5.17 -20.68 1.97
CA MET A 38 -5.33 -21.36 3.27
C MET A 38 -5.49 -20.36 4.43
N LEU A 39 -5.34 -19.07 4.17
CA LEU A 39 -5.62 -18.03 5.14
C LEU A 39 -7.14 -17.93 5.31
N SER A 40 -7.64 -18.08 6.54
CA SER A 40 -9.07 -17.90 6.80
C SER A 40 -9.43 -16.40 6.70
N ASP A 41 -10.68 -16.08 6.37
CA ASP A 41 -11.12 -14.68 6.30
C ASP A 41 -10.96 -13.96 7.65
N SER A 42 -11.17 -14.69 8.75
CA SER A 42 -10.95 -14.17 10.10
C SER A 42 -9.49 -13.85 10.38
N ASP A 43 -8.57 -14.67 9.89
CA ASP A 43 -7.13 -14.45 10.09
C ASP A 43 -6.59 -13.41 9.10
N ALA A 44 -7.16 -13.31 7.91
CA ALA A 44 -6.90 -12.21 6.97
C ALA A 44 -7.27 -10.86 7.59
N GLN A 45 -8.44 -10.74 8.22
CA GLN A 45 -8.83 -9.51 8.90
C GLN A 45 -7.88 -9.18 10.06
N LYS A 46 -7.56 -10.18 10.91
CA LYS A 46 -6.57 -10.00 12.00
C LYS A 46 -5.21 -9.57 11.46
N LEU A 47 -4.74 -10.16 10.37
CA LEU A 47 -3.47 -9.83 9.72
C LEU A 47 -3.47 -8.36 9.29
N VAL A 48 -4.52 -7.93 8.57
CA VAL A 48 -4.67 -6.55 8.10
C VAL A 48 -4.71 -5.57 9.27
N ASP A 49 -5.52 -5.85 10.29
CA ASP A 49 -5.66 -4.97 11.44
C ASP A 49 -4.35 -4.86 12.22
N ASN A 50 -3.68 -5.98 12.49
CA ASN A 50 -2.40 -6.01 13.21
C ASN A 50 -1.31 -5.24 12.48
N VAL A 51 -1.16 -5.43 11.17
CA VAL A 51 -0.11 -4.74 10.41
C VAL A 51 -0.39 -3.23 10.31
N ARG A 52 -1.66 -2.83 10.18
CA ARG A 52 -2.04 -1.40 10.13
C ARG A 52 -1.74 -0.64 11.43
N LEU A 53 -1.67 -1.31 12.58
CA LEU A 53 -1.27 -0.68 13.85
C LEU A 53 0.15 -0.09 13.80
N PHE A 54 1.04 -0.65 12.97
CA PHE A 54 2.42 -0.18 12.83
C PHE A 54 2.56 1.11 12.02
N LYS A 55 1.47 1.65 11.45
CA LYS A 55 1.48 2.92 10.71
C LYS A 55 2.23 4.03 11.46
N LYS A 56 1.92 4.26 12.73
CA LYS A 56 2.55 5.33 13.53
C LYS A 56 4.05 5.12 13.72
N GLU A 57 4.48 3.86 13.83
CA GLU A 57 5.89 3.54 13.95
C GLU A 57 6.64 3.80 12.64
N ILE A 58 6.04 3.44 11.50
CA ILE A 58 6.58 3.74 10.17
C ILE A 58 6.69 5.26 9.98
N GLU A 59 5.63 6.00 10.32
CA GLU A 59 5.62 7.47 10.25
C GLU A 59 6.75 8.10 11.07
N GLY A 60 6.99 7.57 12.28
CA GLY A 60 8.08 8.03 13.15
C GLY A 60 9.47 7.70 12.63
N ARG A 61 9.68 6.51 12.06
CA ARG A 61 10.98 6.08 11.51
C ARG A 61 11.36 6.81 10.24
N GLU A 62 10.40 7.05 9.35
CA GLU A 62 10.64 7.75 8.09
C GLU A 62 10.46 9.27 8.17
N ASN A 63 9.96 9.78 9.32
CA ASN A 63 9.60 11.18 9.51
C ASN A 63 8.69 11.70 8.39
N LYS A 64 7.69 10.89 8.03
CA LYS A 64 6.84 11.10 6.87
C LYS A 64 5.41 10.63 7.17
N PRO A 65 4.37 11.37 6.73
CA PRO A 65 2.98 10.97 6.92
C PRO A 65 2.56 9.82 6.00
N TYR A 66 1.71 8.96 6.54
CA TYR A 66 1.13 7.80 5.86
C TYR A 66 -0.39 7.79 6.01
N TYR A 67 -1.07 7.15 5.06
CA TYR A 67 -2.47 6.76 5.13
C TYR A 67 -2.55 5.25 5.27
N SER A 68 -3.62 4.76 5.90
CA SER A 68 -3.89 3.32 5.94
C SER A 68 -5.37 3.05 5.74
N CYS A 69 -5.70 2.12 4.86
CA CYS A 69 -7.08 1.72 4.61
C CYS A 69 -7.20 0.20 4.53
N ASP A 70 -8.44 -0.26 4.75
CA ASP A 70 -8.84 -1.62 4.41
C ASP A 70 -9.35 -1.57 2.96
N VAL A 71 -8.56 -2.14 2.04
CA VAL A 71 -8.85 -2.06 0.61
C VAL A 71 -10.14 -2.82 0.31
N SER A 72 -10.43 -3.92 1.02
CA SER A 72 -11.64 -4.71 0.81
C SER A 72 -12.93 -3.88 1.02
N LYS A 73 -12.88 -2.85 1.88
CA LYS A 73 -13.99 -1.96 2.23
C LYS A 73 -14.13 -0.72 1.33
N LEU A 74 -13.20 -0.50 0.40
CA LEU A 74 -13.26 0.61 -0.55
C LEU A 74 -14.31 0.36 -1.64
N SER A 75 -14.90 1.45 -2.15
CA SER A 75 -15.75 1.38 -3.33
C SER A 75 -14.97 0.89 -4.56
N PRO A 76 -15.63 0.29 -5.56
CA PRO A 76 -14.96 -0.17 -6.78
C PRO A 76 -14.13 0.93 -7.46
N ARG A 77 -14.67 2.15 -7.51
CA ARG A 77 -13.99 3.32 -8.10
C ARG A 77 -12.73 3.71 -7.32
N GLU A 78 -12.76 3.68 -5.99
CA GLU A 78 -11.57 3.96 -5.17
C GLU A 78 -10.49 2.89 -5.38
N LYS A 79 -10.90 1.61 -5.50
CA LYS A 79 -9.97 0.52 -5.82
C LYS A 79 -9.34 0.70 -7.20
N GLU A 80 -10.12 1.09 -8.21
CA GLU A 80 -9.63 1.37 -9.56
C GLU A 80 -8.60 2.50 -9.56
N VAL A 81 -8.87 3.61 -8.85
CA VAL A 81 -7.91 4.73 -8.73
C VAL A 81 -6.59 4.26 -8.12
N LEU A 82 -6.62 3.43 -7.07
CA LEU A 82 -5.40 2.88 -6.46
C LEU A 82 -4.65 1.91 -7.38
N LEU A 83 -5.37 1.20 -8.24
CA LEU A 83 -4.79 0.28 -9.22
C LEU A 83 -4.09 1.07 -10.34
N GLU A 84 -4.76 2.09 -10.88
CA GLU A 84 -4.24 2.97 -11.94
C GLU A 84 -3.05 3.81 -11.46
N SER A 85 -3.06 4.27 -10.21
CA SER A 85 -1.91 4.96 -9.61
C SER A 85 -0.76 4.00 -9.25
N HIS A 86 -0.90 2.70 -9.55
CA HIS A 86 0.04 1.64 -9.22
C HIS A 86 0.30 1.46 -7.71
N ALA A 87 -0.52 2.07 -6.84
CA ALA A 87 -0.44 1.92 -5.40
C ALA A 87 -0.76 0.49 -4.96
N ILE A 88 -1.71 -0.19 -5.62
CA ILE A 88 -2.00 -1.62 -5.38
C ILE A 88 -1.70 -2.48 -6.62
N SER A 89 -1.67 -3.81 -6.45
CA SER A 89 -1.53 -4.78 -7.54
C SER A 89 -2.89 -5.28 -8.05
N PRO A 90 -2.97 -5.79 -9.29
CA PRO A 90 -4.16 -6.48 -9.79
C PRO A 90 -4.60 -7.66 -8.91
N ASP A 91 -3.63 -8.37 -8.32
CA ASP A 91 -3.90 -9.49 -7.43
C ASP A 91 -4.58 -9.04 -6.13
N LEU A 92 -4.18 -7.90 -5.56
CA LEU A 92 -4.81 -7.33 -4.37
C LEU A 92 -6.19 -6.75 -4.70
N TYR A 93 -6.33 -6.12 -5.88
CA TYR A 93 -7.59 -5.59 -6.38
C TYR A 93 -8.68 -6.68 -6.50
N SER A 94 -8.32 -7.85 -7.01
CA SER A 94 -9.25 -8.97 -7.26
C SER A 94 -9.51 -9.87 -6.05
N LYS A 95 -8.86 -9.60 -4.92
CA LYS A 95 -8.95 -10.47 -3.74
C LYS A 95 -10.23 -10.22 -2.95
N GLU A 96 -10.94 -11.31 -2.66
CA GLU A 96 -12.20 -11.28 -1.90
C GLU A 96 -12.00 -11.17 -0.39
N GLN A 97 -10.87 -11.70 0.11
CA GLN A 97 -10.53 -11.66 1.53
C GLN A 97 -10.13 -10.24 1.97
N ALA A 98 -10.08 -10.02 3.28
CA ALA A 98 -9.62 -8.74 3.84
C ALA A 98 -8.20 -8.42 3.35
N THR A 99 -8.03 -7.20 2.81
CA THR A 99 -6.76 -6.68 2.28
C THR A 99 -6.50 -5.29 2.85
N GLY A 100 -5.23 -4.96 3.05
CA GLY A 100 -4.81 -3.70 3.64
C GLY A 100 -3.83 -2.96 2.76
N LEU A 101 -3.81 -1.64 2.92
CA LEU A 101 -2.82 -0.77 2.30
C LEU A 101 -2.33 0.24 3.34
N ILE A 102 -1.01 0.43 3.40
CA ILE A 102 -0.37 1.59 4.02
C ILE A 102 0.38 2.33 2.91
N LEU A 103 0.03 3.60 2.68
CA LEU A 103 0.51 4.40 1.56
C LEU A 103 1.07 5.72 2.06
N SER A 104 2.26 6.10 1.63
CA SER A 104 2.85 7.39 2.00
C SER A 104 2.10 8.56 1.36
N GLU A 105 2.12 9.75 1.97
CA GLU A 105 1.38 10.90 1.44
C GLU A 105 1.86 11.37 0.05
N ASP A 106 3.15 11.18 -0.27
CA ASP A 106 3.73 11.43 -1.60
C ASP A 106 3.53 10.26 -2.60
N GLU A 107 2.91 9.16 -2.17
CA GLU A 107 2.66 7.92 -2.91
C GLU A 107 3.92 7.13 -3.36
N SER A 108 5.13 7.46 -2.88
CA SER A 108 6.36 6.73 -3.24
C SER A 108 6.50 5.36 -2.57
N VAL A 109 5.87 5.15 -1.40
CA VAL A 109 5.93 3.91 -0.65
C VAL A 109 4.54 3.33 -0.48
N SER A 110 4.36 2.11 -0.99
CA SER A 110 3.14 1.31 -0.82
C SER A 110 3.45 -0.02 -0.16
N ILE A 111 2.81 -0.27 0.97
CA ILE A 111 2.85 -1.52 1.71
C ILE A 111 1.48 -2.19 1.56
N MET A 112 1.46 -3.21 0.71
CA MET A 112 0.30 -4.05 0.48
C MET A 112 0.25 -5.18 1.50
N ILE A 113 -0.93 -5.45 2.04
CA ILE A 113 -1.14 -6.43 3.10
C ILE A 113 -2.23 -7.41 2.67
N ASN A 114 -1.87 -8.70 2.71
CA ASN A 114 -2.65 -9.78 2.13
C ASN A 114 -2.99 -9.49 0.65
#